data_AF-A0A1F9WPV0-F1
#
_entry.id   AF-A0A1F9WPV0-F1
#
_cell.length_a   1.000
_cell.length_b   1.000
_cell.length_c   1.000
_cell.angle_alpha   90.00
_cell.angle_beta   90.00
_cell.angle_gamma   90.00
#
_symmetry.space_group_name_H-M   'P 1'
#
loop_
_entity.id
_entity.type
_entity.pdbx_description
1 polymer ?
#
loop_
_entity_poly.entity_id
_entity_poly.type
_entity_poly.pdbx_seq_one_letter_code
_entity_poly.pdbx_strand_id
1 'polypeptide(L)'
;MTEQAIIYTALALFAVWLARLTAHYLRRSGGDAMPTTGSRLAELGITAPLRDFYRLAVLIEEEGRDFYLRLAAQALNPDTRKLCSSLAEEEAVHKNLFQDQLNRWRSLPANPAQWHVFLEQAKQAGIFEDFPGDKAAEEEMARFAIRQERKTAEFYGHFETAFPDAWRTARMRELVEEERSHENRLRAAYPQVS
;
A
#
# COMPACT_ATOMS: atom_id res chain seq x y z
N MET A 1 46.01 10.39 -32.75
CA MET A 1 45.24 9.30 -32.12
C MET A 1 45.20 8.13 -33.08
N THR A 2 45.48 6.91 -32.61
CA THR A 2 45.44 5.71 -33.46
C THR A 2 43.98 5.32 -33.76
N GLU A 3 43.73 4.76 -34.94
CA GLU A 3 42.40 4.34 -35.39
C GLU A 3 41.73 3.35 -34.40
N GLN A 4 42.54 2.49 -33.79
CA GLN A 4 42.10 1.59 -32.72
C GLN A 4 41.57 2.34 -31.50
N ALA A 5 42.21 3.45 -31.08
CA ALA A 5 41.75 4.23 -29.94
C ALA A 5 40.37 4.85 -30.19
N ILE A 6 40.08 5.27 -31.43
CA ILE A 6 38.77 5.82 -31.81
C ILE A 6 37.69 4.73 -31.73
N ILE A 7 37.98 3.54 -32.23
CA ILE A 7 37.05 2.39 -32.22
C ILE A 7 36.74 1.96 -30.77
N TYR A 8 37.75 1.82 -29.90
CA TYR A 8 37.54 1.47 -28.50
C TYR A 8 36.72 2.53 -27.75
N THR A 9 36.97 3.81 -28.03
CA THR A 9 36.20 4.91 -27.40
C THR A 9 34.74 4.89 -27.85
N ALA A 10 34.49 4.67 -29.15
CA ALA A 10 33.13 4.57 -29.68
C ALA A 10 32.36 3.36 -29.11
N LEU A 11 33.01 2.20 -28.99
CA LEU A 11 32.42 1.00 -28.37
C LEU A 11 32.09 1.22 -26.89
N ALA A 12 32.97 1.88 -26.13
CA ALA A 12 32.73 2.19 -24.72
C ALA A 12 31.52 3.15 -24.56
N LEU A 13 31.41 4.17 -25.40
CA LEU A 13 30.28 5.10 -25.39
C LEU A 13 28.96 4.41 -25.77
N PHE A 14 28.98 3.50 -26.74
CA PHE A 14 27.82 2.71 -27.12
C PHE A 14 27.39 1.75 -26.01
N ALA A 15 28.33 1.08 -25.34
CA ALA A 15 28.03 0.20 -24.21
C ALA A 15 27.41 0.97 -23.02
N VAL A 16 27.94 2.16 -22.71
CA VAL A 16 27.37 3.04 -21.67
C VAL A 16 25.98 3.54 -22.07
N TRP A 17 25.78 3.90 -23.35
CA TRP A 17 24.46 4.30 -23.86
C TRP A 17 23.45 3.16 -23.80
N LEU A 18 23.84 1.95 -24.22
CA LEU A 18 22.99 0.75 -24.18
C LEU A 18 22.66 0.36 -22.74
N ALA A 19 23.62 0.43 -21.81
CA ALA A 19 23.41 0.19 -20.39
C ALA A 19 22.47 1.23 -19.76
N ARG A 20 22.58 2.50 -20.14
CA ARG A 20 21.65 3.55 -19.72
C ARG A 20 20.25 3.35 -20.32
N LEU A 21 20.15 2.91 -21.56
CA LEU A 21 18.88 2.63 -22.23
C LEU A 21 18.17 1.44 -21.59
N THR A 22 18.90 0.35 -21.30
CA THR A 22 18.37 -0.82 -20.59
C THR A 22 18.02 -0.50 -19.15
N ALA A 23 18.87 0.21 -18.41
CA ALA A 23 18.54 0.65 -17.05
C ALA A 23 17.33 1.60 -17.04
N HIS A 24 17.19 2.46 -18.04
CA HIS A 24 16.01 3.32 -18.23
C HIS A 24 14.75 2.52 -18.53
N TYR A 25 14.83 1.52 -19.42
CA TYR A 25 13.71 0.62 -19.74
C TYR A 25 13.29 -0.24 -18.53
N LEU A 26 14.26 -0.82 -17.82
CA LEU A 26 14.02 -1.65 -16.64
C LEU A 26 13.47 -0.84 -15.46
N ARG A 27 13.88 0.43 -15.29
CA ARG A 27 13.30 1.34 -14.28
C ARG A 27 11.91 1.87 -14.63
N ARG A 28 11.47 1.76 -15.89
CA ARG A 28 10.20 2.34 -16.36
C ARG A 28 9.00 1.41 -16.24
N SER A 29 9.17 0.08 -16.20
CA SER A 29 8.08 -0.81 -16.62
C SER A 29 7.19 -1.40 -15.52
N GLY A 30 7.59 -1.34 -14.24
CA GLY A 30 6.81 -1.99 -13.17
C GLY A 30 5.66 -1.14 -12.61
N GLY A 31 5.94 0.11 -12.25
CA GLY A 31 4.99 0.94 -11.49
C GLY A 31 3.83 1.51 -12.31
N ASP A 32 3.97 1.60 -13.62
CA ASP A 32 2.92 2.12 -14.53
C ASP A 32 2.00 1.00 -15.03
N ALA A 33 2.14 -0.24 -14.52
CA ALA A 33 1.26 -1.35 -14.85
C ALA A 33 -0.18 -1.05 -14.41
N MET A 34 -1.15 -1.31 -15.30
CA MET A 34 -2.57 -1.18 -15.01
C MET A 34 -3.14 -2.52 -14.50
N PRO A 35 -4.23 -2.51 -13.70
CA PRO A 35 -4.92 -3.72 -13.29
C PRO A 35 -5.31 -4.58 -14.49
N THR A 36 -5.14 -5.89 -14.37
CA THR A 36 -5.64 -6.86 -15.37
C THR A 36 -7.14 -6.67 -15.60
N THR A 37 -7.58 -6.63 -16.86
CA THR A 37 -9.01 -6.59 -17.21
C THR A 37 -9.76 -7.75 -16.58
N GLY A 38 -10.90 -7.48 -15.96
CA GLY A 38 -11.70 -8.49 -15.25
C GLY A 38 -11.15 -8.88 -13.87
N SER A 39 -10.07 -8.24 -13.39
CA SER A 39 -9.70 -8.32 -11.98
C SER A 39 -10.72 -7.59 -11.11
N ARG A 40 -10.75 -7.92 -9.82
CA ARG A 40 -11.70 -7.31 -8.89
C ARG A 40 -11.55 -5.78 -8.79
N LEU A 41 -10.32 -5.27 -8.84
CA LEU A 41 -10.07 -3.82 -8.85
C LEU A 41 -10.63 -3.14 -10.11
N ALA A 42 -10.49 -3.79 -11.27
CA ALA A 42 -11.06 -3.28 -12.52
C ALA A 42 -12.60 -3.32 -12.50
N GLU A 43 -13.21 -4.37 -11.94
CA GLU A 43 -14.67 -4.48 -11.76
C GLU A 43 -15.24 -3.41 -10.83
N LEU A 44 -14.49 -3.00 -9.81
CA LEU A 44 -14.83 -1.90 -8.91
C LEU A 44 -14.68 -0.51 -9.56
N GLY A 45 -14.32 -0.45 -10.85
CA GLY A 45 -14.14 0.79 -11.61
C GLY A 45 -12.83 1.52 -11.29
N ILE A 46 -11.93 0.89 -10.54
CA ILE A 46 -10.69 1.51 -10.09
C ILE A 46 -9.63 1.33 -11.17
N THR A 47 -9.19 2.45 -11.75
CA THR A 47 -8.32 2.46 -12.93
C THR A 47 -7.13 3.39 -12.72
N ALA A 48 -6.14 2.90 -11.98
CA ALA A 48 -4.90 3.63 -11.69
C ALA A 48 -3.67 2.72 -11.90
N PRO A 49 -2.47 3.29 -12.14
CA PRO A 49 -1.26 2.49 -12.22
C PRO A 49 -0.89 1.88 -10.86
N LEU A 50 -0.17 0.76 -10.84
CA LEU A 50 0.26 0.04 -9.62
C LEU A 50 0.93 0.95 -8.58
N ARG A 51 1.67 1.97 -9.02
CA ARG A 51 2.26 2.97 -8.12
C ARG A 51 1.25 3.77 -7.33
N ASP A 52 0.08 4.06 -7.90
CA ASP A 52 -0.98 4.80 -7.19
C ASP A 52 -1.65 3.87 -6.18
N PHE A 53 -1.80 2.59 -6.49
CA PHE A 53 -2.20 1.59 -5.50
C PHE A 53 -1.22 1.48 -4.32
N TYR A 54 0.09 1.51 -4.56
CA TYR A 54 1.07 1.57 -3.45
C TYR A 54 1.04 2.90 -2.69
N ARG A 55 0.72 4.03 -3.33
CA ARG A 55 0.50 5.30 -2.61
C ARG A 55 -0.73 5.25 -1.74
N LEU A 56 -1.81 4.63 -2.22
CA LEU A 56 -3.01 4.41 -1.43
C LEU A 56 -2.72 3.50 -0.25
N ALA A 57 -1.96 2.43 -0.45
CA ALA A 57 -1.51 1.57 0.65
C ALA A 57 -0.71 2.39 1.69
N VAL A 58 0.29 3.18 1.28
CA VAL A 58 1.02 4.07 2.21
C VAL A 58 0.08 5.00 2.99
N LEU A 59 -0.95 5.56 2.34
CA LEU A 59 -1.94 6.41 3.00
C LEU A 59 -2.77 5.63 4.03
N ILE A 60 -3.29 4.45 3.66
CA ILE A 60 -4.07 3.59 4.55
C ILE A 60 -3.26 3.23 5.80
N GLU A 61 -2.03 2.79 5.62
CA GLU A 61 -1.13 2.41 6.72
C GLU A 61 -0.74 3.59 7.63
N GLU A 62 -0.54 4.77 7.03
CA GLU A 62 -0.26 5.99 7.79
C GLU A 62 -1.47 6.44 8.63
N GLU A 63 -2.65 6.45 8.03
CA GLU A 63 -3.89 6.81 8.72
C GLU A 63 -4.28 5.74 9.77
N GLY A 64 -4.05 4.46 9.48
CA GLY A 64 -4.24 3.32 10.40
C GLY A 64 -3.35 3.43 11.64
N ARG A 65 -2.05 3.69 11.44
CA ARG A 65 -1.11 3.98 12.53
C ARG A 65 -1.58 5.12 13.42
N ASP A 66 -1.92 6.26 12.82
CA ASP A 66 -2.33 7.44 13.56
C ASP A 66 -3.67 7.20 14.30
N PHE A 67 -4.57 6.42 13.69
CA PHE A 67 -5.80 5.97 14.34
C PHE A 67 -5.54 5.09 15.55
N TYR A 68 -4.64 4.10 15.45
CA TYR A 68 -4.31 3.23 16.57
C TYR A 68 -3.64 3.96 17.72
N LEU A 69 -2.80 4.95 17.44
CA LEU A 69 -2.24 5.83 18.48
C LEU A 69 -3.33 6.61 19.21
N ARG A 70 -4.33 7.12 18.48
CA ARG A 70 -5.51 7.77 19.09
C ARG A 70 -6.32 6.80 19.93
N LEU A 71 -6.59 5.59 19.43
CA LEU A 71 -7.34 4.58 20.17
C LEU A 71 -6.59 4.14 21.44
N ALA A 72 -5.27 3.97 21.38
CA ALA A 72 -4.44 3.66 22.54
C ALA A 72 -4.52 4.75 23.62
N ALA A 73 -4.55 6.03 23.22
CA ALA A 73 -4.66 7.16 24.15
C ALA A 73 -6.03 7.21 24.86
N GLN A 74 -7.09 6.71 24.22
CA GLN A 74 -8.45 6.69 24.78
C GLN A 74 -8.77 5.39 25.53
N ALA A 75 -8.07 4.30 25.21
CA ALA A 75 -8.33 2.98 25.76
C ALA A 75 -8.26 2.98 27.31
N LEU A 76 -9.37 2.58 27.92
CA LEU A 76 -9.49 2.46 29.37
C LEU A 76 -8.70 1.26 29.91
N ASN A 77 -8.73 0.14 29.18
CA ASN A 77 -8.03 -1.08 29.56
C ASN A 77 -6.53 -0.99 29.19
N PRO A 78 -5.60 -1.20 30.14
CA PRO A 78 -4.15 -1.19 29.87
C PRO A 78 -3.70 -2.19 28.80
N ASP A 79 -4.33 -3.35 28.69
CA ASP A 79 -3.95 -4.37 27.70
C ASP A 79 -4.43 -3.98 26.30
N THR A 80 -5.61 -3.37 26.20
CA THR A 80 -6.09 -2.75 24.96
C THR A 80 -5.17 -1.61 24.51
N ARG A 81 -4.70 -0.76 25.44
CA ARG A 81 -3.72 0.28 25.13
C ARG A 81 -2.44 -0.29 24.55
N LYS A 82 -1.91 -1.35 25.14
CA LYS A 82 -0.71 -2.04 24.64
C LYS A 82 -0.96 -2.66 23.26
N LEU A 83 -2.11 -3.30 23.06
CA LEU A 83 -2.50 -3.86 21.77
C LEU A 83 -2.53 -2.78 20.69
N CYS A 84 -3.25 -1.68 20.91
CA CYS A 84 -3.33 -0.59 19.93
C CYS A 84 -1.96 0.06 19.67
N SER A 85 -1.10 0.18 20.69
CA SER A 85 0.27 0.66 20.48
C SER A 85 1.10 -0.29 19.61
N SER A 86 0.96 -1.61 19.83
CA SER A 86 1.60 -2.65 19.00
C SER A 86 1.10 -2.59 17.55
N LEU A 87 -0.21 -2.48 17.35
CA LEU A 87 -0.79 -2.38 16.01
C LEU A 87 -0.25 -1.14 15.28
N ALA A 88 -0.19 0.02 15.95
CA ALA A 88 0.41 1.22 15.36
C ALA A 88 1.89 1.03 14.92
N GLU A 89 2.65 0.20 15.62
CA GLU A 89 4.03 -0.15 15.22
C GLU A 89 4.04 -1.10 14.01
N GLU A 90 3.11 -2.05 13.94
CA GLU A 90 2.92 -2.99 12.83
C GLU A 90 2.53 -2.24 11.53
N GLU A 91 1.53 -1.34 11.58
CA GLU A 91 1.16 -0.46 10.46
C GLU A 91 2.35 0.39 9.96
N ALA A 92 3.23 0.83 10.87
CA ALA A 92 4.43 1.57 10.48
C ALA A 92 5.40 0.71 9.65
N VAL A 93 5.49 -0.59 9.95
CA VAL A 93 6.29 -1.56 9.19
C VAL A 93 5.67 -1.78 7.81
N HIS A 94 4.35 -1.93 7.73
CA HIS A 94 3.62 -2.09 6.46
C HIS A 94 3.76 -0.86 5.57
N LYS A 95 3.56 0.35 6.11
CA LYS A 95 3.84 1.61 5.41
C LYS A 95 5.23 1.62 4.79
N ASN A 96 6.25 1.27 5.57
CA ASN A 96 7.64 1.27 5.10
C ASN A 96 7.85 0.28 3.95
N LEU A 97 7.20 -0.88 3.99
CA LEU A 97 7.24 -1.84 2.89
C LEU A 97 6.73 -1.24 1.57
N PHE A 98 5.59 -0.57 1.59
CA PHE A 98 5.03 0.04 0.38
C PHE A 98 5.87 1.23 -0.09
N GLN A 99 6.39 2.02 0.85
CA GLN A 99 7.31 3.11 0.55
C GLN A 99 8.60 2.59 -0.11
N ASP A 100 9.13 1.45 0.34
CA ASP A 100 10.29 0.81 -0.26
C ASP A 100 10.00 0.33 -1.69
N GLN A 101 8.79 -0.17 -1.97
CA GLN A 101 8.40 -0.48 -3.36
C GLN A 101 8.34 0.77 -4.23
N LEU A 102 7.77 1.86 -3.73
CA LEU A 102 7.72 3.14 -4.45
C LEU A 102 9.13 3.68 -4.73
N ASN A 103 10.05 3.54 -3.77
CA ASN A 103 11.44 3.99 -3.86
C ASN A 103 12.26 3.22 -4.91
N ARG A 104 11.83 2.00 -5.31
CA ARG A 104 12.47 1.24 -6.40
C ARG A 104 12.22 1.86 -7.77
N TRP A 105 11.13 2.60 -7.92
CA TRP A 105 10.82 3.32 -9.16
C TRP A 105 11.36 4.74 -9.14
N ARG A 106 11.46 5.34 -10.32
CA ARG A 106 11.71 6.79 -10.40
C ARG A 106 10.59 7.50 -9.65
N SER A 107 10.97 8.30 -8.64
CA SER A 107 10.05 9.19 -7.94
C SER A 107 9.43 10.14 -8.97
N LEU A 108 8.13 9.96 -9.16
CA LEU A 108 7.29 10.79 -10.00
C LEU A 108 6.12 11.19 -9.11
N PRO A 109 5.82 12.48 -8.92
CA PRO A 109 4.66 12.86 -8.12
C PRO A 109 3.39 12.27 -8.75
N ALA A 110 2.41 11.94 -7.92
CA ALA A 110 1.08 11.61 -8.43
C ALA A 110 0.55 12.83 -9.20
N ASN A 111 -0.13 12.59 -10.32
CA ASN A 111 -0.86 13.66 -10.99
C ASN A 111 -2.03 14.07 -10.07
N PRO A 112 -2.11 15.32 -9.59
CA PRO A 112 -3.10 15.69 -8.57
C PRO A 112 -4.55 15.43 -8.98
N ALA A 113 -4.90 15.67 -10.25
CA ALA A 113 -6.26 15.45 -10.74
C ALA A 113 -6.60 13.94 -10.82
N GLN A 114 -5.67 13.13 -11.33
CA GLN A 114 -5.87 11.68 -11.41
C GLN A 114 -5.87 11.04 -10.02
N TRP A 115 -5.01 11.53 -9.12
CA TRP A 115 -4.96 11.11 -7.73
C TRP A 115 -6.27 11.37 -7.00
N HIS A 116 -6.84 12.57 -7.16
CA HIS A 116 -8.13 12.89 -6.57
C HIS A 116 -9.24 11.96 -7.08
N VAL A 117 -9.34 11.75 -8.40
CA VAL A 117 -10.31 10.81 -8.98
C VAL A 117 -10.12 9.38 -8.45
N PHE A 118 -8.87 8.93 -8.34
CA PHE A 118 -8.56 7.60 -7.82
C PHE A 118 -8.94 7.44 -6.34
N LEU A 119 -8.70 8.45 -5.51
CA LEU A 119 -9.15 8.43 -4.11
C LEU A 119 -10.68 8.36 -4.00
N GLU A 120 -11.40 9.14 -4.81
CA GLU A 120 -12.87 9.07 -4.84
C GLU A 120 -13.37 7.70 -5.32
N GLN A 121 -12.73 7.08 -6.31
CA GLN A 121 -13.03 5.71 -6.72
C GLN A 121 -12.78 4.71 -5.58
N ALA A 122 -11.67 4.83 -4.85
CA ALA A 122 -11.36 3.96 -3.73
C ALA A 122 -12.38 4.09 -2.59
N LYS A 123 -12.83 5.32 -2.28
CA LYS A 123 -13.92 5.57 -1.32
C LYS A 123 -15.23 4.94 -1.78
N GLN A 124 -15.62 5.16 -3.03
CA GLN A 124 -16.86 4.62 -3.59
C GLN A 124 -16.86 3.09 -3.64
N ALA A 125 -15.70 2.48 -3.89
CA ALA A 125 -15.50 1.04 -3.82
C ALA A 125 -15.48 0.48 -2.39
N GLY A 126 -15.51 1.35 -1.37
CA GLY A 126 -15.53 0.97 0.04
C GLY A 126 -14.19 0.49 0.59
N ILE A 127 -13.07 0.80 -0.09
CA ILE A 127 -11.71 0.41 0.33
C ILE A 127 -11.32 1.11 1.65
N PHE A 128 -11.69 2.39 1.79
CA PHE A 128 -11.50 3.12 3.03
C PHE A 128 -12.75 3.95 3.36
N GLU A 129 -12.99 4.15 4.65
CA GLU A 129 -14.09 4.94 5.20
C GLU A 129 -13.55 6.18 5.91
N ASP A 130 -14.39 7.19 6.10
CA ASP A 130 -14.04 8.32 6.96
C ASP A 130 -13.87 7.82 8.41
N PHE A 131 -12.78 8.21 9.04
CA PHE A 131 -12.49 7.83 10.41
C PHE A 131 -13.51 8.42 11.40
N PRO A 132 -13.80 7.72 12.50
CA PRO A 132 -14.55 8.30 13.61
C PRO A 132 -13.89 9.60 14.07
N GLY A 133 -14.73 10.60 14.38
CA GLY A 133 -14.27 11.90 14.85
C GLY A 133 -13.58 11.81 16.22
N ASP A 134 -12.88 12.87 16.62
CA ASP A 134 -12.04 12.88 17.84
C ASP A 134 -12.80 12.66 19.16
N LYS A 135 -14.14 12.70 19.13
CA LYS A 135 -15.02 12.48 20.28
C LYS A 135 -15.78 11.15 20.21
N ALA A 136 -15.47 10.30 19.23
CA ALA A 136 -16.08 8.98 19.11
C ALA A 136 -15.83 8.14 20.36
N ALA A 137 -16.79 7.31 20.73
CA ALA A 137 -16.62 6.40 21.86
C ALA A 137 -15.59 5.30 21.52
N GLU A 138 -14.89 4.78 22.53
CA GLU A 138 -13.91 3.68 22.35
C GLU A 138 -14.53 2.48 21.60
N GLU A 139 -15.78 2.13 21.91
CA GLU A 139 -16.51 1.05 21.22
C GLU A 139 -16.76 1.37 19.73
N GLU A 140 -17.11 2.61 19.40
CA GLU A 140 -17.31 3.03 18.01
C GLU A 140 -15.99 2.96 17.23
N MET A 141 -14.90 3.42 17.85
CA MET A 141 -13.55 3.33 17.31
C MET A 141 -13.13 1.87 17.10
N ALA A 142 -13.36 0.99 18.09
CA ALA A 142 -13.05 -0.42 17.97
C ALA A 142 -13.83 -1.09 16.82
N ARG A 143 -15.12 -0.76 16.67
CA ARG A 143 -15.95 -1.29 15.58
C ARG A 143 -15.45 -0.82 14.23
N PHE A 144 -15.02 0.42 14.13
CA PHE A 144 -14.38 0.95 12.93
C PHE A 144 -13.08 0.20 12.64
N ALA A 145 -12.19 0.05 13.63
CA ALA A 145 -10.91 -0.64 13.50
C ALA A 145 -11.08 -2.05 12.92
N ILE A 146 -11.95 -2.87 13.53
CA ILE A 146 -12.26 -4.24 13.09
C ILE A 146 -12.75 -4.27 11.63
N ARG A 147 -13.62 -3.33 11.23
CA ARG A 147 -14.09 -3.24 9.84
C ARG A 147 -12.97 -2.82 8.89
N GLN A 148 -12.12 -1.89 9.32
CA GLN A 148 -11.02 -1.36 8.52
C GLN A 148 -9.97 -2.44 8.26
N GLU A 149 -9.52 -3.20 9.26
CA GLU A 149 -8.58 -4.33 9.08
C GLU A 149 -9.08 -5.33 8.04
N ARG A 150 -10.36 -5.71 8.14
CA ARG A 150 -10.97 -6.63 7.16
C ARG A 150 -10.95 -6.05 5.74
N LYS A 151 -11.26 -4.76 5.59
CA LYS A 151 -11.26 -4.08 4.29
C LYS A 151 -9.86 -3.95 3.72
N THR A 152 -8.86 -3.64 4.54
CA THR A 152 -7.45 -3.61 4.15
C THR A 152 -7.00 -4.98 3.67
N ALA A 153 -7.35 -6.06 4.38
CA ALA A 153 -7.09 -7.44 3.96
C ALA A 153 -7.75 -7.77 2.61
N GLU A 154 -9.02 -7.40 2.41
CA GLU A 154 -9.72 -7.60 1.14
C GLU A 154 -9.03 -6.85 -0.01
N PHE A 155 -8.66 -5.58 0.22
CA PHE A 155 -7.96 -4.74 -0.74
C PHE A 155 -6.61 -5.35 -1.16
N TYR A 156 -5.77 -5.77 -0.22
CA TYR A 156 -4.48 -6.42 -0.52
C TYR A 156 -4.67 -7.75 -1.23
N GLY A 157 -5.71 -8.51 -0.90
CA GLY A 157 -6.06 -9.74 -1.60
C GLY A 157 -6.34 -9.53 -3.09
N HIS A 158 -6.83 -8.36 -3.49
CA HIS A 158 -7.11 -8.08 -4.90
C HIS A 158 -5.86 -7.89 -5.76
N PHE A 159 -4.70 -7.60 -5.18
CA PHE A 159 -3.44 -7.40 -5.93
C PHE A 159 -3.01 -8.65 -6.69
N GLU A 160 -3.30 -9.85 -6.16
CA GLU A 160 -2.92 -11.11 -6.79
C GLU A 160 -3.48 -11.25 -8.22
N THR A 161 -4.75 -10.88 -8.40
CA THR A 161 -5.42 -10.97 -9.71
C THR A 161 -5.20 -9.72 -10.56
N ALA A 162 -5.07 -8.55 -9.94
CA ALA A 162 -4.89 -7.29 -10.63
C ALA A 162 -3.48 -7.08 -11.15
N PHE A 163 -2.44 -7.56 -10.44
CA PHE A 163 -1.05 -7.35 -10.80
C PHE A 163 -0.21 -8.64 -10.68
N PRO A 164 -0.47 -9.65 -11.53
CA PRO A 164 0.14 -10.96 -11.42
C PRO A 164 1.68 -10.88 -11.44
N ASP A 165 2.30 -11.21 -10.32
CA ASP A 165 3.74 -11.30 -10.14
C ASP A 165 4.01 -12.18 -8.92
N ALA A 166 4.75 -13.28 -9.09
CA ALA A 166 4.85 -14.32 -8.07
C ALA A 166 5.39 -13.81 -6.73
N TRP A 167 6.39 -12.92 -6.77
CA TRP A 167 6.97 -12.34 -5.55
C TRP A 167 5.97 -11.40 -4.86
N ARG A 168 5.31 -10.52 -5.62
CA ARG A 168 4.27 -9.61 -5.09
C ARG A 168 3.12 -10.41 -4.50
N THR A 169 2.64 -11.43 -5.20
CA THR A 169 1.55 -12.30 -4.73
C THR A 169 1.90 -12.93 -3.38
N ALA A 170 3.10 -13.48 -3.25
CA ALA A 170 3.54 -14.04 -1.97
C ALA A 170 3.54 -12.99 -0.86
N ARG A 171 4.10 -11.81 -1.11
CA ARG A 171 4.17 -10.75 -0.09
C ARG A 171 2.80 -10.16 0.26
N MET A 172 1.90 -10.02 -0.70
CA MET A 172 0.53 -9.55 -0.44
C MET A 172 -0.25 -10.57 0.38
N ARG A 173 -0.06 -11.88 0.16
CA ARG A 173 -0.71 -12.91 0.98
C ARG A 173 -0.24 -12.87 2.44
N GLU A 174 1.05 -12.61 2.68
CA GLU A 174 1.55 -12.40 4.04
C GLU A 174 0.86 -11.21 4.71
N LEU A 175 0.79 -10.06 4.02
CA LEU A 175 0.07 -8.89 4.54
C LEU A 175 -1.40 -9.20 4.82
N VAL A 176 -2.11 -9.87 3.91
CA VAL A 176 -3.51 -10.29 4.13
C VAL A 176 -3.69 -11.10 5.41
N GLU A 177 -2.75 -12.00 5.72
CA GLU A 177 -2.80 -12.79 6.96
C GLU A 177 -2.43 -11.96 8.19
N GLU A 178 -1.52 -10.99 8.07
CA GLU A 178 -1.20 -10.01 9.11
C GLU A 178 -2.43 -9.14 9.45
N GLU A 179 -3.11 -8.56 8.46
CA GLU A 179 -4.36 -7.79 8.64
C GLU A 179 -5.48 -8.62 9.30
N ARG A 180 -5.63 -9.89 8.89
CA ARG A 180 -6.59 -10.81 9.52
C ARG A 180 -6.22 -11.10 10.98
N SER A 181 -4.93 -11.17 11.29
CA SER A 181 -4.44 -11.30 12.66
C SER A 181 -4.78 -10.06 13.50
N HIS A 182 -4.61 -8.86 12.94
CA HIS A 182 -5.04 -7.62 13.58
C HIS A 182 -6.54 -7.63 13.89
N GLU A 183 -7.39 -7.96 12.90
CA GLU A 183 -8.84 -8.09 13.08
C GLU A 183 -9.17 -9.04 14.24
N ASN A 184 -8.56 -10.23 14.25
CA ASN A 184 -8.80 -11.24 15.28
C ASN A 184 -8.36 -10.77 16.67
N ARG A 185 -7.20 -10.10 16.79
CA ARG A 185 -6.71 -9.54 18.05
C ARG A 185 -7.63 -8.44 18.56
N LEU A 186 -8.15 -7.58 17.69
CA LEU A 186 -9.12 -6.56 18.06
C LEU A 186 -10.44 -7.17 18.53
N ARG A 187 -10.97 -8.17 17.82
CA ARG A 187 -12.19 -8.88 18.24
C ARG A 187 -12.02 -9.56 19.59
N ALA A 188 -10.83 -10.10 19.87
CA ALA A 188 -10.53 -10.67 21.19
C ALA A 188 -10.46 -9.61 22.30
N ALA A 189 -9.93 -8.42 22.00
CA ALA A 189 -9.88 -7.30 22.95
C ALA A 189 -11.24 -6.61 23.16
N TYR A 190 -12.12 -6.65 22.16
CA TYR A 190 -13.44 -6.03 22.15
C TYR A 190 -14.55 -7.04 21.82
N PRO A 191 -14.77 -8.09 22.65
CA PRO A 191 -15.71 -9.16 22.34
C PRO A 191 -17.18 -8.70 22.23
N GLN A 192 -17.52 -7.57 22.84
CA GLN A 192 -18.83 -6.94 22.77
C GLN A 192 -19.11 -6.22 21.43
N VAL A 193 -18.08 -6.00 20.61
CA VAL A 193 -18.15 -5.25 19.36
C VAL A 193 -18.15 -6.23 18.19
N SER A 194 -19.36 -6.60 17.73
CA SER A 194 -19.55 -7.50 16.57
C SER A 194 -19.27 -6.84 15.23
#